data_AF-A0A925P2E0-F1
#
_entry.id   AF-A0A925P2E0-F1
#
_cell.length_a   1.000
_cell.length_b   1.000
_cell.length_c   1.000
_cell.angle_alpha   90.00
_cell.angle_beta   90.00
_cell.angle_gamma   90.00
#
_symmetry.space_group_name_H-M   'P 1'
#
loop_
_entity.id
_entity.type
_entity.pdbx_description
1 polymer ?
#
loop_
_entity_poly.entity_id
_entity_poly.type
_entity_poly.pdbx_seq_one_letter_code
_entity_poly.pdbx_strand_id
1 'polypeptide(L)'
;NAVYQLLFAYQQNPQAYGDQYQANGLKGQNGLPDILDEARWGLEWMLKMNPSENEMYNQIADDRDHRGFRLPNKDTVSYGLGPLFRPVYFVTGKSQGLGQHKNRTTGVSSIAAKFSSSFALASSIFKDIEPEFASLLLRKSSEAWKFAKSDLGNCQTACVVSPYFYEEDNYVDDMELAAATLMGKDQQAEFLKEAQYWGVLEPVTPWMELNRARHYQFYPFVNLGHALLAQSSDAAVSKQFTDLMKQGLENIKSRAVNDPFLIGVPFIWCSNNLMAGAITQARLYRKITGDRSYEEMEAAMTDWLFGCNPWGTSMICGLPVDGDHPVSPHSSLTLILKENTTGGLVDGPVYSHIYQNLIGIRLMEADEYAPFQGGKAVYHDDIGDFSTNEPTMDGTASLSYLLSSLEMEGAGLKMMNEKK
;
A
#
# COMPACT_ATOMS: atom_id res chain seq x y z
N ASN A 1 4.01 -5.04 1.42
CA ASN A 1 2.79 -4.26 1.13
C ASN A 1 2.27 -4.52 -0.27
N ALA A 2 2.88 -3.97 -1.33
CA ALA A 2 2.37 -4.14 -2.70
C ALA A 2 2.14 -5.62 -3.09
N VAL A 3 3.14 -6.48 -2.90
CA VAL A 3 3.03 -7.93 -3.14
C VAL A 3 1.86 -8.56 -2.37
N TYR A 4 1.72 -8.23 -1.08
CA TYR A 4 0.61 -8.73 -0.26
C TYR A 4 -0.75 -8.27 -0.82
N GLN A 5 -0.89 -7.00 -1.18
CA GLN A 5 -2.13 -6.44 -1.73
C GLN A 5 -2.53 -7.12 -3.06
N LEU A 6 -1.56 -7.38 -3.96
CA LEU A 6 -1.81 -8.11 -5.20
C LEU A 6 -2.31 -9.54 -4.93
N LEU A 7 -1.61 -10.26 -4.06
CA LEU A 7 -1.98 -11.62 -3.66
C LEU A 7 -3.34 -11.65 -2.95
N PHE A 8 -3.61 -10.69 -2.08
CA PHE A 8 -4.86 -10.56 -1.35
C PHE A 8 -6.02 -10.28 -2.31
N ALA A 9 -5.85 -9.34 -3.24
CA ALA A 9 -6.86 -9.04 -4.25
C ALA A 9 -7.20 -10.28 -5.10
N TYR A 10 -6.18 -11.02 -5.56
CA TYR A 10 -6.40 -12.29 -6.26
C TYR A 10 -7.10 -13.33 -5.38
N GLN A 11 -6.68 -13.50 -4.12
CA GLN A 11 -7.33 -14.45 -3.20
C GLN A 11 -8.81 -14.12 -3.01
N GLN A 12 -9.16 -12.83 -2.91
CA GLN A 12 -10.53 -12.39 -2.68
C GLN A 12 -11.41 -12.51 -3.92
N ASN A 13 -10.86 -12.20 -5.10
CA ASN A 13 -11.60 -12.07 -6.35
C ASN A 13 -10.84 -12.71 -7.53
N PRO A 14 -10.54 -14.02 -7.51
CA PRO A 14 -9.67 -14.63 -8.53
C PRO A 14 -10.26 -14.55 -9.94
N GLN A 15 -11.60 -14.47 -10.07
CA GLN A 15 -12.28 -14.39 -11.37
C GLN A 15 -12.13 -13.03 -12.06
N ALA A 16 -11.71 -11.98 -11.34
CA ALA A 16 -11.48 -10.65 -11.91
C ALA A 16 -10.15 -10.56 -12.69
N TYR A 17 -9.28 -11.57 -12.57
CA TYR A 17 -7.93 -11.54 -13.13
C TYR A 17 -7.77 -12.59 -14.23
N GLY A 18 -7.42 -12.11 -15.43
CA GLY A 18 -7.16 -12.96 -16.60
C GLY A 18 -5.68 -13.28 -16.79
N ASP A 19 -5.40 -14.03 -17.85
CA ASP A 19 -4.07 -14.35 -18.39
C ASP A 19 -4.02 -13.81 -19.83
N GLN A 20 -3.38 -12.66 -20.01
CA GLN A 20 -3.26 -11.94 -21.28
C GLN A 20 -1.81 -11.54 -21.59
N TYR A 21 -0.95 -11.56 -20.58
CA TYR A 21 0.45 -11.18 -20.66
C TYR A 21 1.36 -12.27 -20.08
N GLN A 22 2.53 -12.40 -20.66
CA GLN A 22 3.57 -13.28 -20.11
C GLN A 22 4.18 -12.63 -18.87
N ALA A 23 4.86 -13.42 -18.04
CA ALA A 23 5.60 -12.95 -16.86
C ALA A 23 6.63 -11.81 -17.08
N ASN A 24 6.97 -11.48 -18.33
CA ASN A 24 7.84 -10.36 -18.69
C ASN A 24 7.06 -9.09 -19.13
N GLY A 25 5.72 -9.10 -19.02
CA GLY A 25 4.84 -8.01 -19.42
C GLY A 25 4.53 -7.92 -20.93
N LEU A 26 5.05 -8.85 -21.75
CA LEU A 26 4.74 -8.88 -23.18
C LEU A 26 3.40 -9.59 -23.44
N LYS A 27 2.69 -9.19 -24.49
CA LYS A 27 1.40 -9.81 -24.87
C LYS A 27 1.54 -11.31 -25.13
N GLY A 28 0.57 -12.09 -24.64
CA GLY A 28 0.49 -13.53 -24.81
C GLY A 28 0.23 -14.23 -23.48
N GLN A 29 -0.21 -15.48 -23.53
CA GLN A 29 -0.59 -16.23 -22.33
C GLN A 29 0.55 -17.13 -21.83
N ASN A 30 0.62 -17.37 -20.52
CA ASN A 30 1.57 -18.33 -19.92
C ASN A 30 0.93 -19.35 -18.96
N GLY A 31 -0.38 -19.33 -18.78
CA GLY A 31 -1.13 -20.24 -17.92
C GLY A 31 -1.24 -19.78 -16.47
N LEU A 32 -0.80 -18.57 -16.13
CA LEU A 32 -0.94 -17.96 -14.81
C LEU A 32 -1.68 -16.62 -14.95
N PRO A 33 -2.63 -16.27 -14.06
CA PRO A 33 -3.22 -14.94 -14.08
C PRO A 33 -2.16 -13.84 -13.95
N ASP A 34 -2.25 -12.79 -14.75
CA ASP A 34 -1.20 -11.76 -14.90
C ASP A 34 -0.83 -11.11 -13.55
N ILE A 35 -1.81 -10.96 -12.64
CA ILE A 35 -1.57 -10.41 -11.29
C ILE A 35 -0.66 -11.31 -10.44
N LEU A 36 -0.71 -12.63 -10.64
CA LEU A 36 0.15 -13.57 -9.96
C LEU A 36 1.55 -13.59 -10.54
N ASP A 37 1.72 -13.34 -11.84
CA ASP A 37 3.04 -13.11 -12.43
C ASP A 37 3.71 -11.89 -11.80
N GLU A 38 2.99 -10.77 -11.71
CA GLU A 38 3.50 -9.54 -11.09
C GLU A 38 3.82 -9.74 -9.59
N ALA A 39 2.93 -10.42 -8.85
CA ALA A 39 3.19 -10.76 -7.47
C ALA A 39 4.41 -11.69 -7.32
N ARG A 40 4.57 -12.67 -8.22
CA ARG A 40 5.71 -13.59 -8.27
C ARG A 40 7.02 -12.85 -8.54
N TRP A 41 7.03 -11.89 -9.46
CA TRP A 41 8.18 -11.02 -9.69
C TRP A 41 8.63 -10.30 -8.41
N GLY A 42 7.67 -9.71 -7.68
CA GLY A 42 7.93 -9.10 -6.37
C GLY A 42 8.42 -10.10 -5.33
N LEU A 43 7.86 -11.31 -5.28
CA LEU A 43 8.29 -12.37 -4.36
C LEU A 43 9.73 -12.85 -4.64
N GLU A 44 10.13 -12.97 -5.90
CA GLU A 44 11.51 -13.31 -6.27
C GLU A 44 12.51 -12.22 -5.86
N TRP A 45 12.11 -10.95 -5.96
CA TRP A 45 12.91 -9.85 -5.41
C TRP A 45 12.99 -9.92 -3.89
N MET A 46 11.86 -10.17 -3.20
CA MET A 46 11.83 -10.35 -1.75
C MET A 46 12.75 -11.51 -1.30
N LEU A 47 12.79 -12.64 -2.01
CA LEU A 47 13.71 -13.74 -1.70
C LEU A 47 15.18 -13.31 -1.74
N LYS A 48 15.55 -12.40 -2.67
CA LYS A 48 16.90 -11.80 -2.71
C LYS A 48 17.15 -10.83 -1.56
N MET A 49 16.10 -10.17 -1.07
CA MET A 49 16.14 -9.27 0.08
C MET A 49 16.11 -10.00 1.43
N ASN A 50 15.84 -11.31 1.46
CA ASN A 50 15.97 -12.18 2.63
C ASN A 50 16.71 -13.48 2.26
N PRO A 51 18.02 -13.39 1.93
CA PRO A 51 18.77 -14.50 1.33
C PRO A 51 19.01 -15.69 2.27
N SER A 52 19.06 -15.45 3.58
CA SER A 52 19.31 -16.49 4.59
C SER A 52 18.51 -16.24 5.87
N GLU A 53 18.56 -17.18 6.82
CA GLU A 53 17.94 -17.00 8.15
C GLU A 53 18.68 -15.86 8.89
N ASN A 54 17.93 -14.91 9.46
CA ASN A 54 18.46 -13.72 10.16
C ASN A 54 19.25 -12.71 9.28
N GLU A 55 19.26 -12.88 7.96
CA GLU A 55 19.79 -11.87 7.02
C GLU A 55 18.66 -11.30 6.18
N MET A 56 18.41 -10.00 6.34
CA MET A 56 17.35 -9.29 5.64
C MET A 56 17.79 -7.87 5.33
N TYR A 57 17.36 -7.35 4.19
CA TYR A 57 17.66 -6.01 3.72
C TYR A 57 16.38 -5.17 3.67
N ASN A 58 16.49 -3.90 4.08
CA ASN A 58 15.37 -2.98 4.16
C ASN A 58 15.18 -2.19 2.86
N GLN A 59 16.28 -1.78 2.22
CA GLN A 59 16.24 -0.99 1.00
C GLN A 59 17.50 -1.20 0.14
N ILE A 60 17.36 -0.86 -1.14
CA ILE A 60 18.46 -0.66 -2.09
C ILE A 60 18.44 0.82 -2.46
N ALA A 61 19.61 1.45 -2.55
CA ALA A 61 19.78 2.89 -2.68
C ALA A 61 19.31 3.70 -1.45
N ASP A 62 19.38 5.02 -1.57
CA ASP A 62 18.93 6.01 -0.59
C ASP A 62 18.54 7.29 -1.35
N ASP A 63 18.19 8.36 -0.63
CA ASP A 63 17.72 9.63 -1.16
C ASP A 63 18.68 10.33 -2.15
N ARG A 64 19.95 9.89 -2.26
CA ARG A 64 20.83 10.32 -3.36
C ARG A 64 20.34 9.87 -4.74
N ASP A 65 19.40 8.92 -4.81
CA ASP A 65 18.73 8.48 -6.04
C ASP A 65 17.86 9.59 -6.64
N HIS A 66 17.48 10.62 -5.88
CA HIS A 66 16.70 11.77 -6.36
C HIS A 66 17.51 12.80 -7.18
N ARG A 67 18.77 12.49 -7.53
CA ARG A 67 19.61 13.41 -8.33
C ARG A 67 19.21 13.43 -9.81
N GLY A 68 18.18 14.23 -10.09
CA GLY A 68 17.70 14.54 -11.44
C GLY A 68 16.94 13.39 -12.10
N PHE A 69 16.02 13.74 -12.99
CA PHE A 69 15.25 12.77 -13.76
C PHE A 69 16.13 12.01 -14.76
N ARG A 70 15.91 10.70 -14.85
CA ARG A 70 16.63 9.80 -15.76
C ARG A 70 15.90 8.47 -15.91
N LEU A 71 16.08 7.82 -17.05
CA LEU A 71 15.56 6.47 -17.23
C LEU A 71 16.38 5.45 -16.44
N PRO A 72 15.78 4.37 -15.90
CA PRO A 72 16.50 3.37 -15.11
C PRO A 72 17.71 2.77 -15.84
N ASN A 73 17.61 2.54 -17.15
CA ASN A 73 18.70 2.02 -17.99
C ASN A 73 19.77 3.08 -18.36
N LYS A 74 19.58 4.33 -17.94
CA LYS A 74 20.50 5.46 -18.09
C LYS A 74 20.88 6.07 -16.73
N ASP A 75 20.71 5.32 -15.64
CA ASP A 75 21.04 5.80 -14.32
C ASP A 75 22.56 6.04 -14.16
N THR A 76 22.92 7.28 -13.85
CA THR A 76 24.31 7.71 -13.64
C THR A 76 24.62 8.09 -12.20
N VAL A 77 23.72 7.84 -11.25
CA VAL A 77 23.91 8.23 -9.86
C VAL A 77 25.02 7.40 -9.21
N SER A 78 25.99 8.10 -8.63
CA SER A 78 27.14 7.50 -7.94
C SER A 78 27.03 7.66 -6.43
N TYR A 79 27.06 6.55 -5.70
CA TYR A 79 26.98 6.53 -4.24
C TYR A 79 28.37 6.58 -3.56
N GLY A 80 29.44 6.80 -4.35
CA GLY A 80 30.82 6.93 -3.88
C GLY A 80 31.76 5.77 -4.25
N LEU A 81 31.26 4.72 -4.91
CA LEU A 81 32.05 3.54 -5.31
C LEU A 81 32.16 3.38 -6.85
N GLY A 82 31.95 4.46 -7.59
CA GLY A 82 31.88 4.44 -9.06
C GLY A 82 30.45 4.33 -9.59
N PRO A 83 30.26 4.30 -10.92
CA PRO A 83 28.94 4.16 -11.53
C PRO A 83 28.34 2.78 -11.23
N LEU A 84 27.01 2.70 -11.15
CA LEU A 84 26.21 1.46 -11.02
C LEU A 84 26.23 0.74 -9.66
N PHE A 85 27.05 1.16 -8.68
CA PHE A 85 26.99 0.59 -7.33
C PHE A 85 25.91 1.27 -6.49
N ARG A 86 24.88 0.52 -6.08
CA ARG A 86 23.84 0.97 -5.15
C ARG A 86 24.07 0.37 -3.75
N PRO A 87 24.00 1.16 -2.68
CA PRO A 87 24.08 0.63 -1.31
C PRO A 87 22.87 -0.26 -1.02
N VAL A 88 23.08 -1.28 -0.20
CA VAL A 88 22.02 -2.13 0.36
C VAL A 88 22.07 -1.96 1.88
N TYR A 89 20.92 -1.69 2.50
CA TYR A 89 20.84 -1.47 3.94
C TYR A 89 20.20 -2.67 4.63
N PHE A 90 20.84 -3.13 5.69
CA PHE A 90 20.38 -4.27 6.47
C PHE A 90 19.22 -3.88 7.39
N VAL A 91 18.34 -4.85 7.66
CA VAL A 91 17.38 -4.78 8.76
C VAL A 91 18.15 -5.08 10.04
N THR A 92 18.64 -4.03 10.71
CA THR A 92 19.53 -4.17 11.89
C THR A 92 18.83 -3.92 13.23
N GLY A 93 17.58 -3.43 13.20
CA GLY A 93 16.87 -2.98 14.40
C GLY A 93 17.40 -1.67 15.01
N LYS A 94 18.37 -1.02 14.35
CA LYS A 94 19.05 0.19 14.88
C LYS A 94 18.98 1.35 13.89
N SER A 95 19.06 2.56 14.44
CA SER A 95 19.15 3.81 13.68
C SER A 95 20.30 3.76 12.65
N GLN A 96 19.97 4.06 11.40
CA GLN A 96 20.89 4.05 10.25
C GLN A 96 20.84 5.37 9.46
N GLY A 97 21.98 5.74 8.88
CA GLY A 97 22.16 6.91 8.00
C GLY A 97 23.66 7.12 7.74
N LEU A 98 24.01 7.48 6.50
CA LEU A 98 25.43 7.66 6.09
C LEU A 98 25.88 9.12 6.12
N GLY A 99 24.98 10.06 6.44
CA GLY A 99 25.23 11.50 6.45
C GLY A 99 24.85 12.16 7.77
N GLN A 100 24.41 13.42 7.68
CA GLN A 100 23.92 14.18 8.83
C GLN A 100 22.60 13.64 9.37
N HIS A 101 21.75 13.15 8.47
CA HIS A 101 20.45 12.59 8.80
C HIS A 101 20.56 11.10 9.10
N LYS A 102 19.73 10.64 10.04
CA LYS A 102 19.56 9.23 10.39
C LYS A 102 18.08 8.96 10.58
N ASN A 103 17.69 7.74 10.27
CA ASN A 103 16.37 7.24 10.60
C ASN A 103 16.23 6.98 12.11
N ARG A 104 15.02 6.65 12.53
CA ARG A 104 14.62 6.36 13.92
C ARG A 104 14.17 4.90 14.06
N THR A 105 14.83 3.98 13.37
CA THR A 105 14.58 2.53 13.52
C THR A 105 14.75 2.12 14.98
N THR A 106 13.80 1.34 15.49
CA THR A 106 13.76 0.84 16.89
C THR A 106 13.78 -0.69 16.99
N GLY A 107 13.52 -1.40 15.90
CA GLY A 107 13.52 -2.86 15.86
C GLY A 107 13.34 -3.40 14.44
N VAL A 108 13.12 -4.71 14.33
CA VAL A 108 13.07 -5.41 13.03
C VAL A 108 11.65 -5.85 12.62
N SER A 109 10.71 -5.79 13.56
CA SER A 109 9.38 -6.42 13.42
C SER A 109 8.59 -5.93 12.21
N SER A 110 8.48 -4.62 11.97
CA SER A 110 7.61 -4.11 10.90
C SER A 110 7.96 -4.72 9.54
N ILE A 111 9.24 -4.69 9.16
CA ILE A 111 9.71 -5.24 7.88
C ILE A 111 9.68 -6.77 7.90
N ALA A 112 10.22 -7.41 8.94
CA ALA A 112 10.28 -8.88 8.98
C ALA A 112 8.87 -9.52 8.97
N ALA A 113 7.89 -8.90 9.60
CA ALA A 113 6.50 -9.35 9.58
C ALA A 113 5.81 -9.08 8.21
N LYS A 114 6.14 -7.97 7.52
CA LYS A 114 5.74 -7.74 6.12
C LYS A 114 6.27 -8.83 5.17
N PHE A 115 7.51 -9.29 5.36
CA PHE A 115 8.06 -10.46 4.64
C PHE A 115 7.29 -11.73 4.99
N SER A 116 7.11 -11.99 6.29
CA SER A 116 6.42 -13.19 6.79
C SER A 116 5.01 -13.34 6.21
N SER A 117 4.19 -12.29 6.33
CA SER A 117 2.81 -12.26 5.83
C SER A 117 2.74 -12.48 4.32
N SER A 118 3.57 -11.79 3.54
CA SER A 118 3.60 -11.92 2.08
C SER A 118 3.99 -13.33 1.65
N PHE A 119 5.02 -13.91 2.25
CA PHE A 119 5.46 -15.28 1.96
C PHE A 119 4.43 -16.33 2.40
N ALA A 120 3.75 -16.14 3.54
CA ALA A 120 2.71 -17.06 4.01
C ALA A 120 1.49 -17.08 3.08
N LEU A 121 1.02 -15.90 2.65
CA LEU A 121 -0.11 -15.78 1.73
C LEU A 121 0.24 -16.38 0.37
N ALA A 122 1.41 -16.03 -0.19
CA ALA A 122 1.90 -16.57 -1.43
C ALA A 122 2.05 -18.10 -1.38
N SER A 123 2.61 -18.65 -0.31
CA SER A 123 2.71 -20.10 -0.12
C SER A 123 1.34 -20.79 -0.21
N SER A 124 0.28 -20.15 0.28
CA SER A 124 -1.07 -20.70 0.20
C SER A 124 -1.63 -20.68 -1.22
N ILE A 125 -1.40 -19.58 -1.95
CA ILE A 125 -1.87 -19.40 -3.34
C ILE A 125 -1.12 -20.32 -4.30
N PHE A 126 0.21 -20.39 -4.20
CA PHE A 126 1.05 -21.17 -5.10
C PHE A 126 1.11 -22.67 -4.74
N LYS A 127 0.45 -23.11 -3.67
CA LYS A 127 0.54 -24.50 -3.18
C LYS A 127 0.24 -25.55 -4.25
N ASP A 128 -0.82 -25.30 -5.03
CA ASP A 128 -1.28 -26.22 -6.08
C ASP A 128 -0.81 -25.81 -7.48
N ILE A 129 -0.04 -24.71 -7.59
CA ILE A 129 0.49 -24.15 -8.86
C ILE A 129 1.99 -24.50 -8.99
N GLU A 130 2.79 -24.13 -7.98
CA GLU A 130 4.24 -24.36 -7.90
C GLU A 130 4.61 -24.88 -6.49
N PRO A 131 4.42 -26.19 -6.20
CA PRO A 131 4.53 -26.74 -4.84
C PRO A 131 5.90 -26.56 -4.17
N GLU A 132 6.99 -26.62 -4.94
CA GLU A 132 8.36 -26.40 -4.44
C GLU A 132 8.57 -24.94 -4.05
N PHE A 133 8.08 -24.01 -4.87
CA PHE A 133 8.12 -22.58 -4.57
C PHE A 133 7.26 -22.26 -3.33
N ALA A 134 6.05 -22.80 -3.26
CA ALA A 134 5.18 -22.65 -2.09
C ALA A 134 5.81 -23.17 -0.80
N SER A 135 6.53 -24.29 -0.87
CA SER A 135 7.28 -24.87 0.25
C SER A 135 8.45 -23.97 0.68
N LEU A 136 9.20 -23.42 -0.27
CA LEU A 136 10.25 -22.44 -0.02
C LEU A 136 9.69 -21.21 0.71
N LEU A 137 8.60 -20.64 0.18
CA LEU A 137 7.98 -19.45 0.76
C LEU A 137 7.46 -19.71 2.19
N LEU A 138 6.87 -20.88 2.47
CA LEU A 138 6.42 -21.20 3.83
C LEU A 138 7.58 -21.22 4.83
N ARG A 139 8.71 -21.84 4.43
CA ARG A 139 9.92 -21.86 5.25
C ARG A 139 10.46 -20.44 5.48
N LYS A 140 10.57 -19.64 4.43
CA LYS A 140 11.01 -18.24 4.52
C LYS A 140 10.08 -17.39 5.38
N SER A 141 8.78 -17.60 5.29
CA SER A 141 7.79 -16.96 6.17
C SER A 141 8.04 -17.30 7.64
N SER A 142 8.25 -18.58 7.95
CA SER A 142 8.52 -19.03 9.32
C SER A 142 9.84 -18.47 9.88
N GLU A 143 10.89 -18.40 9.07
CA GLU A 143 12.17 -17.75 9.41
C GLU A 143 11.97 -16.25 9.67
N ALA A 144 11.26 -15.55 8.78
CA ALA A 144 10.98 -14.12 8.91
C ALA A 144 10.11 -13.81 10.14
N TRP A 145 9.12 -14.64 10.46
CA TRP A 145 8.32 -14.52 11.69
C TRP A 145 9.17 -14.62 12.96
N LYS A 146 10.08 -15.60 13.02
CA LYS A 146 11.01 -15.73 14.16
C LYS A 146 11.91 -14.51 14.28
N PHE A 147 12.44 -14.02 13.15
CA PHE A 147 13.25 -12.81 13.13
C PHE A 147 12.46 -11.58 13.57
N ALA A 148 11.20 -11.43 13.14
CA ALA A 148 10.32 -10.35 13.55
C ALA A 148 10.10 -10.27 15.06
N LYS A 149 10.07 -11.43 15.74
CA LYS A 149 9.94 -11.52 17.21
C LYS A 149 11.24 -11.31 17.97
N SER A 150 12.39 -11.29 17.29
CA SER A 150 13.71 -11.24 17.93
C SER A 150 14.08 -9.85 18.48
N ASP A 151 13.54 -8.79 17.87
CA ASP A 151 13.80 -7.40 18.25
C ASP A 151 12.59 -6.52 17.89
N LEU A 152 11.74 -6.28 18.90
CA LEU A 152 10.45 -5.61 18.69
C LEU A 152 10.62 -4.14 18.36
N GLY A 153 10.04 -3.72 17.24
CA GLY A 153 10.05 -2.32 16.82
C GLY A 153 9.90 -2.16 15.32
N ASN A 154 9.94 -0.91 14.89
CA ASN A 154 9.81 -0.51 13.49
C ASN A 154 11.19 -0.33 12.84
N CYS A 155 11.30 -0.75 11.58
CA CYS A 155 12.43 -0.46 10.71
C CYS A 155 12.05 0.57 9.64
N GLN A 156 12.92 1.57 9.47
CA GLN A 156 12.72 2.73 8.61
C GLN A 156 13.81 2.79 7.54
N THR A 157 13.51 3.40 6.39
CA THR A 157 14.55 3.57 5.37
C THR A 157 15.65 4.50 5.85
N ALA A 158 16.90 4.24 5.47
CA ALA A 158 18.04 5.11 5.74
C ALA A 158 18.07 6.30 4.77
N CYS A 159 18.50 7.46 5.27
CA CYS A 159 18.69 8.71 4.55
C CYS A 159 20.14 9.22 4.67
N VAL A 160 20.52 10.14 3.79
CA VAL A 160 21.86 10.72 3.69
C VAL A 160 21.83 12.23 3.54
N VAL A 161 21.13 12.75 2.53
CA VAL A 161 21.15 14.17 2.13
C VAL A 161 19.95 14.93 2.70
N SER A 162 18.78 14.31 2.69
CA SER A 162 17.50 14.87 3.11
C SER A 162 17.07 14.33 4.48
N PRO A 163 16.28 15.10 5.26
CA PRO A 163 15.61 14.58 6.46
C PRO A 163 14.41 13.67 6.14
N TYR A 164 13.98 13.57 4.88
CA TYR A 164 12.86 12.74 4.46
C TYR A 164 13.27 11.29 4.27
N PHE A 165 12.45 10.37 4.77
CA PHE A 165 12.58 8.93 4.62
C PHE A 165 11.23 8.27 4.96
N TYR A 166 11.09 6.98 4.65
CA TYR A 166 9.95 6.18 5.08
C TYR A 166 9.99 6.00 6.60
N GLU A 167 9.19 6.81 7.31
CA GLU A 167 9.26 6.96 8.76
C GLU A 167 8.49 5.91 9.55
N GLU A 168 8.06 4.79 8.95
CA GLU A 168 7.29 3.72 9.60
C GLU A 168 7.54 3.66 11.12
N ASP A 169 6.51 3.88 11.92
CA ASP A 169 6.60 4.08 13.38
C ASP A 169 5.61 3.15 14.10
N ASN A 170 5.14 2.16 13.35
CA ASN A 170 4.28 1.09 13.77
C ASN A 170 4.83 -0.24 13.26
N TYR A 171 4.49 -1.31 13.98
CA TYR A 171 4.81 -2.68 13.61
C TYR A 171 3.74 -3.66 14.08
N VAL A 172 2.71 -3.17 14.80
CA VAL A 172 1.74 -4.01 15.50
C VAL A 172 0.78 -4.64 14.51
N ASP A 173 0.24 -3.85 13.58
CA ASP A 173 -0.52 -4.30 12.42
C ASP A 173 0.26 -5.30 11.54
N ASP A 174 1.55 -5.07 11.31
CA ASP A 174 2.39 -6.00 10.55
C ASP A 174 2.51 -7.36 11.25
N MET A 175 2.75 -7.35 12.57
CA MET A 175 2.86 -8.55 13.39
C MET A 175 1.52 -9.29 13.46
N GLU A 176 0.42 -8.56 13.60
CA GLU A 176 -0.93 -9.12 13.53
C GLU A 176 -1.17 -9.80 12.18
N LEU A 177 -0.92 -9.09 11.07
CA LEU A 177 -1.16 -9.62 9.73
C LEU A 177 -0.33 -10.86 9.45
N ALA A 178 0.93 -10.89 9.89
CA ALA A 178 1.79 -12.07 9.78
C ALA A 178 1.21 -13.26 10.58
N ALA A 179 0.84 -13.05 11.84
CA ALA A 179 0.24 -14.10 12.66
C ALA A 179 -1.10 -14.58 12.09
N ALA A 180 -1.96 -13.66 11.68
CA ALA A 180 -3.28 -13.94 11.12
C ALA A 180 -3.18 -14.75 9.82
N THR A 181 -2.22 -14.42 8.96
CA THR A 181 -1.97 -15.14 7.71
C THR A 181 -1.41 -16.54 7.97
N LEU A 182 -0.65 -16.73 9.04
CA LEU A 182 -0.08 -18.03 9.44
C LEU A 182 -1.08 -18.97 10.14
N MET A 183 -2.24 -18.48 10.60
CA MET A 183 -3.26 -19.31 11.29
C MET A 183 -3.72 -20.53 10.47
N GLY A 184 -3.71 -20.46 9.14
CA GLY A 184 -4.08 -21.58 8.27
C GLY A 184 -3.00 -22.68 8.12
N LYS A 185 -1.92 -22.60 8.88
CA LYS A 185 -0.76 -23.50 8.82
C LYS A 185 -0.61 -24.29 10.13
N ASP A 186 0.51 -24.98 10.29
CA ASP A 186 0.83 -25.67 11.55
C ASP A 186 0.74 -24.71 12.74
N GLN A 187 0.36 -25.21 13.92
CA GLN A 187 0.23 -24.41 15.15
C GLN A 187 -0.87 -23.32 15.10
N GLN A 188 -1.95 -23.56 14.37
CA GLN A 188 -3.11 -22.65 14.23
C GLN A 188 -3.55 -21.96 15.54
N ALA A 189 -3.65 -22.71 16.64
CA ALA A 189 -4.08 -22.14 17.93
C ALA A 189 -3.09 -21.12 18.51
N GLU A 190 -1.79 -21.30 18.31
CA GLU A 190 -0.76 -20.36 18.75
C GLU A 190 -0.79 -19.10 17.90
N PHE A 191 -0.87 -19.24 16.57
CA PHE A 191 -0.97 -18.09 15.68
C PHE A 191 -2.26 -17.29 15.88
N LEU A 192 -3.38 -17.95 16.17
CA LEU A 192 -4.63 -17.26 16.52
C LEU A 192 -4.48 -16.44 17.82
N LYS A 193 -3.75 -16.97 18.81
CA LYS A 193 -3.47 -16.24 20.05
C LYS A 193 -2.57 -15.04 19.80
N GLU A 194 -1.53 -15.21 18.98
CA GLU A 194 -0.61 -14.12 18.59
C GLU A 194 -1.33 -13.04 17.79
N ALA A 195 -2.13 -13.41 16.79
CA ALA A 195 -2.91 -12.47 15.99
C ALA A 195 -3.86 -11.65 16.86
N GLN A 196 -4.59 -12.30 17.79
CA GLN A 196 -5.43 -11.58 18.74
C GLN A 196 -4.62 -10.64 19.64
N TYR A 197 -3.46 -11.09 20.14
CA TYR A 197 -2.60 -10.27 21.00
C TYR A 197 -2.13 -9.00 20.29
N TRP A 198 -1.59 -9.11 19.08
CA TRP A 198 -1.13 -7.95 18.32
C TRP A 198 -2.30 -7.05 17.93
N GLY A 199 -3.41 -7.60 17.47
CA GLY A 199 -4.56 -6.81 17.04
C GLY A 199 -5.25 -6.00 18.14
N VAL A 200 -5.16 -6.41 19.41
CA VAL A 200 -5.68 -5.59 20.53
C VAL A 200 -4.70 -4.52 21.00
N LEU A 201 -3.41 -4.61 20.65
CA LEU A 201 -2.43 -3.55 20.94
C LEU A 201 -2.60 -2.35 20.01
N GLU A 202 -3.16 -2.57 18.83
CA GLU A 202 -3.60 -1.52 17.90
C GLU A 202 -5.09 -1.72 17.56
N PRO A 203 -6.01 -1.25 18.42
CA PRO A 203 -7.45 -1.38 18.20
C PRO A 203 -7.91 -0.69 16.91
N VAL A 204 -7.27 0.40 16.52
CA VAL A 204 -7.58 1.18 15.32
C VAL A 204 -6.27 1.62 14.68
N THR A 205 -6.18 1.52 13.36
CA THR A 205 -5.02 2.03 12.62
C THR A 205 -4.78 3.51 12.97
N PRO A 206 -3.58 3.90 13.44
CA PRO A 206 -3.39 5.18 14.12
C PRO A 206 -3.86 6.41 13.34
N TRP A 207 -3.68 6.44 12.01
CA TRP A 207 -4.13 7.59 11.21
C TRP A 207 -5.66 7.73 11.19
N MET A 208 -6.42 6.62 11.28
CA MET A 208 -7.89 6.63 11.31
C MET A 208 -8.39 7.25 12.60
N GLU A 209 -7.74 6.97 13.73
CA GLU A 209 -8.07 7.53 15.04
C GLU A 209 -7.55 8.97 15.21
N LEU A 210 -6.26 9.19 14.96
CA LEU A 210 -5.58 10.44 15.29
C LEU A 210 -5.77 11.55 14.26
N ASN A 211 -6.29 11.22 13.08
CA ASN A 211 -6.45 12.15 11.94
C ASN A 211 -5.14 12.87 11.55
N ARG A 212 -4.02 12.16 11.67
CA ARG A 212 -2.68 12.67 11.31
C ARG A 212 -1.73 11.49 11.11
N ALA A 213 -0.71 11.72 10.30
CA ALA A 213 0.50 10.93 10.26
C ALA A 213 1.67 11.85 9.91
N ARG A 214 2.91 11.41 10.19
CA ARG A 214 4.11 12.02 9.59
C ARG A 214 4.34 11.40 8.21
N HIS A 215 5.44 11.80 7.59
CA HIS A 215 5.81 11.33 6.26
C HIS A 215 5.95 9.81 6.24
N TYR A 216 5.18 9.13 5.37
CA TYR A 216 5.30 7.68 5.12
C TYR A 216 5.23 6.82 6.40
N GLN A 217 4.15 6.96 7.18
CA GLN A 217 3.84 6.12 8.35
C GLN A 217 2.61 5.25 8.12
N PHE A 218 2.52 4.15 8.89
CA PHE A 218 1.35 3.27 8.99
C PHE A 218 1.01 2.50 7.72
N TYR A 219 2.02 1.94 7.05
CA TYR A 219 1.75 1.07 5.92
C TYR A 219 1.30 -0.32 6.37
N PRO A 220 0.34 -0.97 5.68
CA PRO A 220 -0.20 -0.65 4.36
C PRO A 220 -1.47 0.22 4.37
N PHE A 221 -1.63 1.12 5.34
CA PHE A 221 -2.75 2.07 5.52
C PHE A 221 -4.10 1.44 5.88
N VAL A 222 -4.17 0.11 5.93
CA VAL A 222 -5.33 -0.67 6.40
C VAL A 222 -4.83 -1.90 7.15
N ASN A 223 -5.45 -2.20 8.29
CA ASN A 223 -5.14 -3.41 9.05
C ASN A 223 -5.94 -4.61 8.50
N LEU A 224 -5.33 -5.38 7.60
CA LEU A 224 -5.93 -6.61 7.06
C LEU A 224 -5.93 -7.77 8.08
N GLY A 225 -5.13 -7.68 9.15
CA GLY A 225 -5.15 -8.62 10.27
C GLY A 225 -6.52 -8.64 10.96
N HIS A 226 -7.05 -7.43 11.24
CA HIS A 226 -8.42 -7.27 11.75
C HIS A 226 -9.45 -7.95 10.85
N ALA A 227 -9.36 -7.76 9.53
CA ALA A 227 -10.31 -8.35 8.58
C ALA A 227 -10.23 -9.89 8.53
N LEU A 228 -9.04 -10.47 8.70
CA LEU A 228 -8.86 -11.92 8.78
C LEU A 228 -9.45 -12.48 10.09
N LEU A 229 -9.23 -11.81 11.22
CA LEU A 229 -9.79 -12.23 12.52
C LEU A 229 -11.30 -12.00 12.62
N ALA A 230 -11.82 -10.96 11.98
CA ALA A 230 -13.24 -10.68 11.87
C ALA A 230 -14.01 -11.81 11.14
N GLN A 231 -13.33 -12.61 10.30
CA GLN A 231 -13.88 -13.79 9.62
C GLN A 231 -13.71 -15.09 10.42
N SER A 232 -13.21 -15.03 11.65
CA SER A 232 -13.04 -16.20 12.51
C SER A 232 -14.36 -16.96 12.71
N SER A 233 -14.26 -18.29 12.80
CA SER A 233 -15.39 -19.14 13.19
C SER A 233 -15.78 -19.00 14.67
N ASP A 234 -14.90 -18.44 15.50
CA ASP A 234 -15.20 -18.06 16.87
C ASP A 234 -15.96 -16.73 16.87
N ALA A 235 -17.22 -16.77 17.28
CA ALA A 235 -18.11 -15.60 17.28
C ALA A 235 -17.63 -14.47 18.19
N ALA A 236 -16.91 -14.75 19.28
CA ALA A 236 -16.37 -13.71 20.16
C ALA A 236 -15.20 -12.99 19.49
N VAL A 237 -14.30 -13.75 18.84
CA VAL A 237 -13.19 -13.18 18.06
C VAL A 237 -13.72 -12.39 16.87
N SER A 238 -14.60 -13.00 16.07
CA SER A 238 -15.24 -12.33 14.92
C SER A 238 -15.88 -11.01 15.35
N LYS A 239 -16.71 -11.03 16.41
CA LYS A 239 -17.34 -9.83 16.94
C LYS A 239 -16.32 -8.77 17.36
N GLN A 240 -15.33 -9.14 18.16
CA GLN A 240 -14.32 -8.20 18.64
C GLN A 240 -13.64 -7.47 17.49
N PHE A 241 -13.18 -8.20 16.48
CA PHE A 241 -12.44 -7.60 15.37
C PHE A 241 -13.35 -6.85 14.38
N THR A 242 -14.62 -7.24 14.22
CA THR A 242 -15.59 -6.39 13.51
C THR A 242 -15.88 -5.08 14.26
N ASP A 243 -15.92 -5.08 15.59
CA ASP A 243 -16.10 -3.86 16.39
C ASP A 243 -14.88 -2.92 16.26
N LEU A 244 -13.66 -3.47 16.18
CA LEU A 244 -12.44 -2.69 15.94
C LEU A 244 -12.42 -2.03 14.55
N MET A 245 -12.74 -2.80 13.50
CA MET A 245 -12.90 -2.26 12.14
C MET A 245 -13.96 -1.16 12.11
N LYS A 246 -15.08 -1.36 12.81
CA LYS A 246 -16.16 -0.38 12.94
C LYS A 246 -15.67 0.91 13.58
N GLN A 247 -14.89 0.82 14.65
CA GLN A 247 -14.36 1.98 15.36
C GLN A 247 -13.51 2.88 14.45
N GLY A 248 -12.65 2.30 13.60
CA GLY A 248 -11.90 3.05 12.59
C GLY A 248 -12.79 3.79 11.58
N LEU A 249 -13.85 3.12 11.10
CA LEU A 249 -14.81 3.71 10.17
C LEU A 249 -15.64 4.84 10.82
N GLU A 250 -16.04 4.70 12.08
CA GLU A 250 -16.71 5.77 12.83
C GLU A 250 -15.82 6.99 13.02
N ASN A 251 -14.53 6.79 13.30
CA ASN A 251 -13.59 7.89 13.42
C ASN A 251 -13.50 8.68 12.10
N ILE A 252 -13.39 8.00 10.95
CA ILE A 252 -13.40 8.64 9.63
C ILE A 252 -14.73 9.36 9.39
N LYS A 253 -15.85 8.67 9.59
CA LYS A 253 -17.20 9.21 9.36
C LYS A 253 -17.48 10.46 10.17
N SER A 254 -17.07 10.49 11.44
CA SER A 254 -17.27 11.63 12.33
C SER A 254 -16.65 12.93 11.81
N ARG A 255 -15.57 12.84 11.04
CA ARG A 255 -14.87 13.98 10.42
C ARG A 255 -15.46 14.38 9.07
N ALA A 256 -16.10 13.43 8.39
CA ALA A 256 -16.68 13.62 7.06
C ALA A 256 -18.03 14.38 7.07
N VAL A 257 -18.74 14.42 8.20
CA VAL A 257 -20.15 14.88 8.27
C VAL A 257 -20.42 16.26 7.66
N ASN A 258 -19.48 17.20 7.78
CA ASN A 258 -19.62 18.56 7.25
C ASN A 258 -18.80 18.80 5.97
N ASP A 259 -18.21 17.74 5.42
CA ASP A 259 -17.42 17.82 4.21
C ASP A 259 -18.31 17.66 2.97
N PRO A 260 -18.24 18.56 1.97
CA PRO A 260 -19.11 18.47 0.79
C PRO A 260 -18.87 17.22 -0.06
N PHE A 261 -17.72 16.56 0.08
CA PHE A 261 -17.38 15.30 -0.60
C PHE A 261 -17.38 14.10 0.36
N LEU A 262 -17.84 14.28 1.60
CA LEU A 262 -17.88 13.24 2.64
C LEU A 262 -16.50 12.61 2.91
N ILE A 263 -15.43 13.40 2.86
CA ILE A 263 -14.06 12.94 3.06
C ILE A 263 -13.55 13.22 4.47
N GLY A 264 -13.36 12.15 5.26
CA GLY A 264 -12.88 12.19 6.65
C GLY A 264 -11.43 11.74 6.87
N VAL A 265 -10.68 11.49 5.80
CA VAL A 265 -9.25 11.13 5.80
C VAL A 265 -8.40 12.42 5.82
N PRO A 266 -7.23 12.42 6.48
CA PRO A 266 -6.35 13.59 6.47
C PRO A 266 -5.68 13.81 5.10
N PHE A 267 -5.65 15.07 4.63
CA PHE A 267 -4.91 15.47 3.43
C PHE A 267 -3.43 15.67 3.74
N ILE A 268 -2.70 14.58 3.84
CA ILE A 268 -1.25 14.53 4.00
C ILE A 268 -0.65 13.79 2.80
N TRP A 269 0.68 13.76 2.70
CA TRP A 269 1.36 12.99 1.64
C TRP A 269 0.85 11.53 1.68
N CYS A 270 0.44 11.00 0.51
CA CYS A 270 -0.25 9.72 0.32
C CYS A 270 -1.72 9.69 0.79
N SER A 271 -2.43 10.83 0.78
CA SER A 271 -3.85 10.89 1.16
C SER A 271 -4.74 9.98 0.32
N ASN A 272 -4.40 9.73 -0.95
CA ASN A 272 -5.11 8.75 -1.77
C ASN A 272 -4.80 7.29 -1.40
N ASN A 273 -3.61 7.00 -0.85
CA ASN A 273 -3.35 5.67 -0.30
C ASN A 273 -4.19 5.45 0.96
N LEU A 274 -4.39 6.49 1.78
CA LEU A 274 -5.32 6.46 2.90
C LEU A 274 -6.78 6.31 2.45
N MET A 275 -7.18 6.97 1.34
CA MET A 275 -8.49 6.73 0.69
C MET A 275 -8.66 5.24 0.35
N ALA A 276 -7.70 4.66 -0.39
CA ALA A 276 -7.76 3.26 -0.80
C ALA A 276 -7.81 2.31 0.41
N GLY A 277 -7.07 2.61 1.49
CA GLY A 277 -7.13 1.88 2.75
C GLY A 277 -8.50 1.98 3.43
N ALA A 278 -9.08 3.18 3.53
CA ALA A 278 -10.42 3.40 4.10
C ALA A 278 -11.52 2.66 3.33
N ILE A 279 -11.48 2.75 2.00
CA ILE A 279 -12.42 2.07 1.11
C ILE A 279 -12.30 0.55 1.29
N THR A 280 -11.08 0.03 1.33
CA THR A 280 -10.81 -1.39 1.57
C THR A 280 -11.40 -1.85 2.90
N GLN A 281 -11.20 -1.10 3.98
CA GLN A 281 -11.78 -1.42 5.29
C GLN A 281 -13.31 -1.38 5.28
N ALA A 282 -13.92 -0.34 4.68
CA ALA A 282 -15.38 -0.22 4.59
C ALA A 282 -15.99 -1.39 3.80
N ARG A 283 -15.38 -1.75 2.67
CA ARG A 283 -15.79 -2.90 1.84
C ARG A 283 -15.70 -4.22 2.58
N LEU A 284 -14.55 -4.49 3.22
CA LEU A 284 -14.35 -5.72 3.98
C LEU A 284 -15.33 -5.79 5.16
N TYR A 285 -15.51 -4.69 5.90
CA TYR A 285 -16.48 -4.60 6.99
C TYR A 285 -17.90 -4.93 6.51
N ARG A 286 -18.37 -4.28 5.43
CA ARG A 286 -19.68 -4.52 4.82
C ARG A 286 -19.84 -5.96 4.36
N LYS A 287 -18.82 -6.55 3.73
CA LYS A 287 -18.81 -7.95 3.26
C LYS A 287 -18.90 -8.94 4.42
N ILE A 288 -18.18 -8.69 5.51
CA ILE A 288 -18.10 -9.60 6.68
C ILE A 288 -19.37 -9.51 7.53
N THR A 289 -19.89 -8.31 7.76
CA THR A 289 -20.97 -8.07 8.72
C THR A 289 -22.36 -7.94 8.10
N GLY A 290 -22.43 -7.58 6.81
CA GLY A 290 -23.66 -7.13 6.15
C GLY A 290 -24.12 -5.72 6.57
N ASP A 291 -23.40 -5.03 7.46
CA ASP A 291 -23.73 -3.67 7.89
C ASP A 291 -23.37 -2.66 6.78
N ARG A 292 -24.38 -1.90 6.34
CA ARG A 292 -24.28 -0.91 5.25
C ARG A 292 -24.17 0.53 5.75
N SER A 293 -23.99 0.75 7.05
CA SER A 293 -23.97 2.08 7.69
C SER A 293 -22.89 3.04 7.17
N TYR A 294 -21.90 2.52 6.44
CA TYR A 294 -20.77 3.27 5.87
C TYR A 294 -20.75 3.29 4.34
N GLU A 295 -21.75 2.71 3.67
CA GLU A 295 -21.75 2.54 2.21
C GLU A 295 -21.72 3.88 1.45
N GLU A 296 -22.39 4.92 1.97
CA GLU A 296 -22.34 6.27 1.38
C GLU A 296 -20.93 6.87 1.46
N MET A 297 -20.25 6.72 2.60
CA MET A 297 -18.86 7.17 2.78
C MET A 297 -17.89 6.35 1.91
N GLU A 298 -18.10 5.03 1.82
CA GLU A 298 -17.35 4.14 0.92
C GLU A 298 -17.47 4.59 -0.54
N ALA A 299 -18.70 4.88 -0.99
CA ALA A 299 -18.97 5.37 -2.35
C ALA A 299 -18.31 6.74 -2.58
N ALA A 300 -18.47 7.69 -1.65
CA ALA A 300 -17.87 9.02 -1.79
C ALA A 300 -16.34 8.99 -1.88
N MET A 301 -15.67 8.16 -1.07
CA MET A 301 -14.22 7.97 -1.16
C MET A 301 -13.80 7.27 -2.46
N THR A 302 -14.62 6.35 -2.97
CA THR A 302 -14.36 5.72 -4.28
C THR A 302 -14.50 6.75 -5.40
N ASP A 303 -15.60 7.51 -5.41
CA ASP A 303 -15.88 8.55 -6.39
C ASP A 303 -14.82 9.65 -6.36
N TRP A 304 -14.26 9.98 -5.19
CA TRP A 304 -13.13 10.91 -5.05
C TRP A 304 -11.92 10.50 -5.90
N LEU A 305 -11.55 9.21 -5.87
CA LEU A 305 -10.45 8.68 -6.67
C LEU A 305 -10.74 8.74 -8.19
N PHE A 306 -12.02 8.78 -8.58
CA PHE A 306 -12.47 8.85 -9.98
C PHE A 306 -12.94 10.23 -10.44
N GLY A 307 -12.73 11.29 -9.64
CA GLY A 307 -12.96 12.67 -10.08
C GLY A 307 -14.08 13.43 -9.35
N CYS A 308 -14.78 12.81 -8.40
CA CYS A 308 -15.72 13.52 -7.53
C CYS A 308 -14.97 14.25 -6.40
N ASN A 309 -14.23 15.27 -6.77
CA ASN A 309 -13.41 16.10 -5.90
C ASN A 309 -13.38 17.56 -6.41
N PRO A 310 -12.81 18.53 -5.68
CA PRO A 310 -12.86 19.95 -6.06
C PRO A 310 -12.29 20.28 -7.44
N TRP A 311 -11.41 19.43 -7.96
CA TRP A 311 -10.68 19.64 -9.21
C TRP A 311 -11.36 18.99 -10.41
N GLY A 312 -12.27 18.05 -10.18
CA GLY A 312 -12.94 17.32 -11.26
C GLY A 312 -12.03 16.33 -12.01
N THR A 313 -10.88 15.98 -11.43
CA THR A 313 -9.85 15.13 -12.03
C THR A 313 -9.73 13.81 -11.29
N SER A 314 -9.56 12.69 -12.00
CA SER A 314 -9.25 11.42 -11.37
C SER A 314 -7.88 11.48 -10.68
N MET A 315 -7.69 10.62 -9.69
CA MET A 315 -6.42 10.43 -9.00
C MET A 315 -5.61 9.27 -9.57
N ILE A 316 -6.01 8.72 -10.72
CA ILE A 316 -5.39 7.54 -11.32
C ILE A 316 -4.92 7.88 -12.73
N CYS A 317 -3.62 7.76 -12.97
CA CYS A 317 -3.01 8.09 -14.26
C CYS A 317 -3.67 7.30 -15.41
N GLY A 318 -4.18 8.01 -16.43
CA GLY A 318 -4.77 7.40 -17.62
C GLY A 318 -6.17 6.80 -17.43
N LEU A 319 -6.84 7.06 -16.29
CA LEU A 319 -8.20 6.59 -16.02
C LEU A 319 -9.06 7.75 -15.51
N PRO A 320 -10.28 7.96 -16.04
CA PRO A 320 -10.82 7.36 -17.26
C PRO A 320 -10.09 7.89 -18.51
N VAL A 321 -9.98 7.07 -19.55
CA VAL A 321 -9.23 7.40 -20.78
C VAL A 321 -9.72 8.68 -21.48
N ASP A 322 -11.03 8.97 -21.39
CA ASP A 322 -11.66 10.12 -22.03
C ASP A 322 -12.01 11.27 -21.05
N GLY A 323 -11.45 11.25 -19.84
CA GLY A 323 -11.69 12.28 -18.83
C GLY A 323 -10.42 12.95 -18.32
N ASP A 324 -10.58 13.84 -17.33
CA ASP A 324 -9.47 14.51 -16.66
C ASP A 324 -8.80 13.53 -15.67
N HIS A 325 -7.48 13.42 -15.77
CA HIS A 325 -6.63 12.54 -14.99
C HIS A 325 -5.19 13.06 -15.02
N PRO A 326 -4.29 12.58 -14.14
CA PRO A 326 -2.91 13.04 -14.13
C PRO A 326 -2.23 12.75 -15.47
N VAL A 327 -1.74 13.78 -16.15
CA VAL A 327 -0.95 13.70 -17.40
C VAL A 327 0.49 14.15 -17.19
N SER A 328 0.78 14.82 -16.07
CA SER A 328 2.10 15.29 -15.68
C SER A 328 2.59 14.70 -14.35
N PRO A 329 2.42 13.39 -14.06
CA PRO A 329 2.87 12.82 -12.79
C PRO A 329 4.39 12.96 -12.60
N HIS A 330 4.84 13.08 -11.34
CA HIS A 330 6.24 13.18 -10.95
C HIS A 330 7.00 11.88 -11.30
N SER A 331 7.39 11.73 -12.57
CA SER A 331 8.00 10.52 -13.09
C SER A 331 8.99 10.83 -14.20
N SER A 332 10.13 10.13 -14.16
CA SER A 332 11.13 10.20 -15.24
C SER A 332 10.56 9.70 -16.56
N LEU A 333 9.59 8.77 -16.54
CA LEU A 333 8.93 8.25 -17.73
C LEU A 333 8.16 9.38 -18.45
N THR A 334 7.31 10.08 -17.71
CA THR A 334 6.52 11.22 -18.20
C THR A 334 7.41 12.33 -18.71
N LEU A 335 8.42 12.73 -17.94
CA LEU A 335 9.26 13.85 -18.33
C LEU A 335 10.08 13.55 -19.60
N ILE A 336 10.68 12.36 -19.70
CA ILE A 336 11.69 12.03 -20.72
C ILE A 336 11.05 11.40 -21.96
N LEU A 337 10.16 10.41 -21.79
CA LEU A 337 9.54 9.68 -22.90
C LEU A 337 8.21 10.29 -23.34
N LYS A 338 7.62 11.19 -22.55
CA LYS A 338 6.27 11.73 -22.79
C LYS A 338 5.20 10.64 -22.75
N GLU A 339 5.44 9.61 -21.93
CA GLU A 339 4.52 8.50 -21.68
C GLU A 339 3.98 8.59 -20.26
N ASN A 340 2.69 8.28 -20.08
CA ASN A 340 2.06 8.30 -18.76
C ASN A 340 2.36 7.02 -17.97
N THR A 341 2.31 7.10 -16.65
CA THR A 341 2.36 5.96 -15.72
C THR A 341 0.97 5.34 -15.55
N THR A 342 0.37 4.88 -16.65
CA THR A 342 -1.03 4.41 -16.71
C THR A 342 -1.37 3.40 -15.61
N GLY A 343 -2.49 3.61 -14.92
CA GLY A 343 -2.95 2.83 -13.78
C GLY A 343 -2.34 3.25 -12.43
N GLY A 344 -1.31 4.10 -12.43
CA GLY A 344 -0.67 4.58 -11.22
C GLY A 344 -1.59 5.47 -10.38
N LEU A 345 -1.72 5.15 -9.09
CA LEU A 345 -2.39 6.03 -8.13
C LEU A 345 -1.42 7.12 -7.68
N VAL A 346 -1.74 8.40 -7.94
CA VAL A 346 -0.94 9.52 -7.41
C VAL A 346 -1.19 9.70 -5.92
N ASP A 347 -0.17 10.16 -5.20
CA ASP A 347 -0.20 10.35 -3.74
C ASP A 347 -1.42 11.13 -3.24
N GLY A 348 -1.84 12.12 -4.01
CA GLY A 348 -3.07 12.85 -3.76
C GLY A 348 -2.90 14.14 -2.97
N PRO A 349 -4.00 14.87 -2.79
CA PRO A 349 -3.97 16.21 -2.25
C PRO A 349 -3.41 16.29 -0.83
N VAL A 350 -2.69 17.37 -0.55
CA VAL A 350 -2.18 17.70 0.78
C VAL A 350 -2.77 19.01 1.27
N TYR A 351 -2.83 19.22 2.59
CA TYR A 351 -3.19 20.53 3.14
C TYR A 351 -2.25 21.61 2.58
N SER A 352 -2.75 22.80 2.26
CA SER A 352 -1.96 23.86 1.62
C SER A 352 -0.71 24.24 2.42
N HIS A 353 -0.79 24.18 3.75
CA HIS A 353 0.36 24.45 4.63
C HIS A 353 1.44 23.37 4.53
N ILE A 354 1.10 22.11 4.20
CA ILE A 354 2.09 21.05 3.97
C ILE A 354 2.86 21.39 2.70
N TYR A 355 2.16 21.58 1.58
CA TYR A 355 2.76 21.92 0.29
C TYR A 355 3.72 23.12 0.40
N GLN A 356 3.29 24.21 1.06
CA GLN A 356 4.09 25.43 1.22
C GLN A 356 5.37 25.26 2.06
N ASN A 357 5.48 24.20 2.87
CA ASN A 357 6.63 23.98 3.76
C ASN A 357 7.54 22.83 3.31
N LEU A 358 7.25 22.16 2.19
CA LEU A 358 8.10 21.09 1.67
C LEU A 358 9.36 21.63 0.98
N ILE A 359 10.49 20.99 1.24
CA ILE A 359 11.78 21.38 0.67
C ILE A 359 11.89 20.81 -0.75
N GLY A 360 12.23 21.67 -1.71
CA GLY A 360 12.52 21.26 -3.10
C GLY A 360 11.31 21.17 -4.02
N ILE A 361 10.10 21.44 -3.51
CA ILE A 361 8.87 21.44 -4.28
C ILE A 361 8.68 22.77 -5.01
N ARG A 362 8.26 22.71 -6.29
CA ARG A 362 7.93 23.90 -7.09
C ARG A 362 7.23 23.49 -8.38
N LEU A 363 6.10 24.13 -8.71
CA LEU A 363 5.45 23.96 -10.02
C LEU A 363 6.36 24.38 -11.18
N MET A 364 6.40 23.54 -12.20
CA MET A 364 7.18 23.76 -13.41
C MET A 364 6.37 24.50 -14.47
N GLU A 365 5.06 24.35 -14.46
CA GLU A 365 4.09 25.02 -15.33
C GLU A 365 3.12 25.91 -14.51
N ALA A 366 2.18 26.54 -15.21
CA ALA A 366 1.11 27.28 -14.55
C ALA A 366 0.11 26.32 -13.91
N ASP A 367 -0.35 26.65 -12.69
CA ASP A 367 -1.35 25.86 -11.97
C ASP A 367 -2.71 25.92 -12.69
N GLU A 368 -3.08 24.82 -13.35
CA GLU A 368 -4.37 24.68 -14.04
C GLU A 368 -5.56 24.70 -13.09
N TYR A 369 -5.33 24.29 -11.83
CA TYR A 369 -6.34 24.21 -10.78
C TYR A 369 -6.38 25.45 -9.89
N ALA A 370 -5.66 26.51 -10.23
CA ALA A 370 -5.56 27.72 -9.40
C ALA A 370 -6.92 28.25 -8.85
N PRO A 371 -8.04 28.24 -9.61
CA PRO A 371 -9.35 28.65 -9.08
C PRO A 371 -9.90 27.77 -7.94
N PHE A 372 -9.43 26.52 -7.82
CA PHE A 372 -9.92 25.48 -6.91
C PHE A 372 -9.00 25.22 -5.71
N GLN A 373 -7.83 25.87 -5.64
CA GLN A 373 -6.86 25.71 -4.54
C GLN A 373 -7.24 26.46 -3.23
N GLY A 374 -8.35 27.19 -3.22
CA GLY A 374 -8.82 27.95 -2.04
C GLY A 374 -9.47 27.10 -0.94
N GLY A 375 -9.50 25.77 -1.10
CA GLY A 375 -10.13 24.83 -0.18
C GLY A 375 -9.21 24.35 0.96
N LYS A 376 -9.59 23.23 1.58
CA LYS A 376 -8.84 22.59 2.67
C LYS A 376 -7.49 22.01 2.21
N ALA A 377 -7.38 21.63 0.95
CA ALA A 377 -6.22 20.94 0.38
C ALA A 377 -5.91 21.48 -1.01
N VAL A 378 -4.72 21.15 -1.51
CA VAL A 378 -4.23 21.48 -2.85
C VAL A 378 -3.83 20.20 -3.56
N TYR A 379 -4.07 20.18 -4.87
CA TYR A 379 -3.60 19.16 -5.80
C TYR A 379 -3.06 19.87 -7.04
N HIS A 380 -1.94 19.43 -7.59
CA HIS A 380 -1.38 19.99 -8.81
C HIS A 380 -0.99 18.84 -9.74
N ASP A 381 -1.51 18.81 -10.98
CA ASP A 381 -0.98 17.90 -11.99
C ASP A 381 0.29 18.50 -12.62
N ASP A 382 1.38 18.50 -11.86
CA ASP A 382 2.66 19.08 -12.28
C ASP A 382 3.83 18.20 -11.87
N ILE A 383 4.80 18.03 -12.77
CA ILE A 383 6.01 17.23 -12.55
C ILE A 383 6.82 17.73 -11.35
N GLY A 384 6.73 19.01 -11.00
CA GLY A 384 7.42 19.61 -9.87
C GLY A 384 6.74 19.43 -8.51
N ASP A 385 5.51 18.90 -8.47
CA ASP A 385 4.79 18.54 -7.24
C ASP A 385 4.83 17.03 -6.99
N PHE A 386 5.93 16.56 -6.42
CA PHE A 386 6.06 15.18 -5.94
C PHE A 386 5.18 14.87 -4.73
N SER A 387 4.62 15.87 -4.05
CA SER A 387 3.86 15.66 -2.81
C SER A 387 2.41 15.28 -3.04
N THR A 388 1.86 15.70 -4.20
CA THR A 388 0.49 15.41 -4.59
C THR A 388 0.38 14.55 -5.84
N ASN A 389 1.41 14.54 -6.69
CA ASN A 389 1.34 13.99 -8.04
C ASN A 389 2.37 12.90 -8.36
N GLU A 390 3.01 12.30 -7.34
CA GLU A 390 3.88 11.14 -7.52
C GLU A 390 3.07 9.83 -7.45
N PRO A 391 3.13 8.97 -8.48
CA PRO A 391 2.48 7.66 -8.45
C PRO A 391 3.30 6.67 -7.62
N THR A 392 2.66 5.99 -6.67
CA THR A 392 3.34 5.03 -5.78
C THR A 392 2.94 3.59 -6.06
N MET A 393 3.90 2.67 -5.97
CA MET A 393 3.67 1.24 -6.24
C MET A 393 2.68 0.62 -5.25
N ASP A 394 2.78 0.96 -3.97
CA ASP A 394 1.91 0.47 -2.91
C ASP A 394 0.51 1.11 -2.95
N GLY A 395 0.41 2.40 -3.31
CA GLY A 395 -0.88 3.04 -3.58
C GLY A 395 -1.59 2.37 -4.75
N THR A 396 -0.88 2.15 -5.85
CA THR A 396 -1.38 1.47 -7.04
C THR A 396 -1.81 0.03 -6.73
N ALA A 397 -1.01 -0.74 -6.00
CA ALA A 397 -1.37 -2.10 -5.61
C ALA A 397 -2.60 -2.15 -4.70
N SER A 398 -2.84 -1.10 -3.89
CA SER A 398 -4.02 -1.01 -3.03
C SER A 398 -5.32 -0.83 -3.82
N LEU A 399 -5.27 -0.34 -5.06
CA LEU A 399 -6.42 -0.30 -5.95
C LEU A 399 -6.84 -1.69 -6.43
N SER A 400 -5.94 -2.68 -6.46
CA SER A 400 -6.24 -4.01 -7.02
C SER A 400 -7.43 -4.68 -6.32
N TYR A 401 -7.51 -4.62 -4.99
CA TYR A 401 -8.66 -5.17 -4.27
C TYR A 401 -9.94 -4.38 -4.54
N LEU A 402 -9.87 -3.04 -4.54
CA LEU A 402 -11.02 -2.17 -4.83
C LEU A 402 -11.61 -2.46 -6.21
N LEU A 403 -10.78 -2.39 -7.26
CA LEU A 403 -11.21 -2.54 -8.65
C LEU A 403 -11.73 -3.95 -8.92
N SER A 404 -11.03 -4.99 -8.44
CA SER A 404 -11.52 -6.37 -8.60
C SER A 404 -12.83 -6.59 -7.87
N SER A 405 -13.04 -5.99 -6.70
CA SER A 405 -14.29 -6.15 -5.98
C SER A 405 -15.46 -5.43 -6.67
N LEU A 406 -15.21 -4.26 -7.27
CA LEU A 406 -16.21 -3.56 -8.09
C LEU A 406 -16.57 -4.36 -9.35
N GLU A 407 -15.59 -4.97 -10.02
CA GLU A 407 -15.83 -5.86 -11.17
C GLU A 407 -16.73 -7.03 -10.77
N MET A 408 -16.44 -7.69 -9.64
CA MET A 408 -17.25 -8.82 -9.16
C MET A 408 -18.68 -8.41 -8.79
N GLU A 409 -18.87 -7.25 -8.14
CA GLU A 409 -20.20 -6.72 -7.84
C GLU A 409 -20.98 -6.38 -9.12
N GLY A 410 -20.32 -5.74 -10.09
CA GLY A 410 -20.90 -5.44 -11.40
C GLY A 410 -21.31 -6.69 -12.18
N ALA A 411 -20.45 -7.72 -12.19
CA ALA A 411 -20.75 -9.02 -12.81
C ALA A 411 -21.95 -9.70 -12.15
N GLY A 412 -22.04 -9.68 -10.81
CA GLY A 412 -23.18 -10.19 -10.06
C GLY A 412 -24.50 -9.50 -10.44
N LEU A 413 -24.49 -8.18 -10.57
CA LEU A 413 -25.66 -7.39 -10.99
C LEU A 413 -26.10 -7.71 -12.43
N LYS A 414 -25.15 -7.87 -13.37
CA LYS A 414 -25.45 -8.28 -14.76
C LYS A 414 -26.17 -9.63 -14.79
N MET A 415 -25.66 -10.63 -14.07
CA MET A 415 -26.28 -11.96 -13.99
C MET A 415 -27.70 -11.93 -13.37
N MET A 416 -27.96 -11.03 -12.42
CA MET A 416 -29.30 -10.87 -11.85
C MET A 416 -30.28 -10.22 -12.83
N ASN A 417 -29.80 -9.27 -13.63
CA ASN A 417 -30.61 -8.59 -14.63
C ASN A 417 -30.93 -9.47 -15.85
N GLU A 418 -30.02 -10.36 -16.25
CA GLU A 418 -30.26 -11.33 -17.34
C GLU A 418 -31.25 -12.46 -16.97
N LYS A 419 -31.48 -12.68 -15.66
CA LYS A 419 -32.44 -13.67 -15.15
C LYS A 419 -33.85 -13.11 -14.92
N LYS A 420 -34.03 -11.79 -14.97
CA LYS A 420 -35.32 -11.10 -14.90
C LYS A 420 -35.85 -10.86 -16.30
#